data_AF-A0A6A6N7C3-F1
#
_entry.id   AF-A0A6A6N7C3-F1
#
_cell.length_a   1.000
_cell.length_b   1.000
_cell.length_c   1.000
_cell.angle_alpha   90.00
_cell.angle_beta   90.00
_cell.angle_gamma   90.00
#
_symmetry.space_group_name_H-M   'P 1'
#
loop_
_entity.id
_entity.type
_entity.pdbx_description
1 polymer ?
#
loop_
_entity_poly.entity_id
_entity_poly.type
_entity_poly.pdbx_seq_one_letter_code
_entity_poly.pdbx_strand_id
1 'polypeptide(L)'
;MDSTLPKVVKDLSPILKIYEDGRVERLLGNDIVPPSLDPEINVQSKDVVYFQEANLSSRLYLPKSIDPSDQKLPLLVYFHEAKIIAVSVDYRRAPEHPLSTVYDDSWSALQWVASHVNGNGPEEWLNLHADFGKVFLAGDSAGANISHHMALRYDEEKLSGIILKGIVLIHPYFWGKEPVGDEPKDPEIRSKIDAMWLFVSPTTSGLDDPLINPAFDPKLARLGCSRVLVIVAEKDILKNRLVLLWNLKRVDGKDMWKSWRLRKKNMCSICSNLPVRMLWPCSKVFLLISMKKSKTFILGWAMVCLLVLWIGVY
;
A
#
# COMPACT_ATOMS: atom_id res chain seq x y z
N MET A 1 12.64 53.28 2.78
CA MET A 1 11.26 52.85 2.51
C MET A 1 10.95 51.78 3.53
N ASP A 2 9.84 51.92 4.25
CA ASP A 2 9.49 50.98 5.31
C ASP A 2 8.75 49.77 4.70
N SER A 3 9.41 48.62 4.65
CA SER A 3 8.86 47.40 4.05
C SER A 3 8.06 46.62 5.10
N THR A 4 6.82 47.07 5.33
CA THR A 4 5.87 46.35 6.18
C THR A 4 5.71 44.91 5.68
N LEU A 5 6.10 43.95 6.51
CA LEU A 5 5.99 42.53 6.16
C LEU A 5 4.51 42.18 5.92
N PRO A 6 4.16 41.49 4.82
CA PRO A 6 2.76 41.21 4.49
C PRO A 6 2.05 40.49 5.63
N LYS A 7 0.95 41.07 6.11
CA LYS A 7 0.19 40.56 7.25
C LYS A 7 -0.63 39.35 6.84
N VAL A 8 -0.51 38.26 7.59
CA VAL A 8 -1.32 37.04 7.41
C VAL A 8 -2.72 37.30 7.98
N VAL A 9 -3.75 37.14 7.14
CA VAL A 9 -5.16 37.23 7.53
C VAL A 9 -5.69 35.86 7.95
N LYS A 10 -5.19 34.77 7.34
CA LYS A 10 -5.53 33.41 7.74
C LYS A 10 -4.35 32.48 7.58
N ASP A 11 -3.82 32.02 8.70
CA ASP A 11 -2.80 30.98 8.75
C ASP A 11 -3.50 29.61 8.79
N LEU A 12 -3.13 28.73 7.86
CA LEU A 12 -3.55 27.32 7.79
C LEU A 12 -2.30 26.43 7.65
N SER A 13 -1.20 26.82 8.29
CA SER A 13 0.02 26.01 8.39
C SER A 13 -0.31 24.61 8.95
N PRO A 14 0.31 23.53 8.41
CA PRO A 14 1.40 23.52 7.43
C PRO A 14 0.94 23.64 5.96
N ILE A 15 -0.35 23.83 5.66
CA ILE A 15 -0.91 23.72 4.31
C ILE A 15 -0.70 25.01 3.50
N LEU A 16 -1.19 26.16 4.00
CA LEU A 16 -1.09 27.45 3.30
C LEU A 16 -1.27 28.66 4.24
N LYS A 17 -0.90 29.85 3.77
CA LYS A 17 -1.19 31.16 4.38
C LYS A 17 -1.88 32.08 3.39
N ILE A 18 -2.85 32.85 3.88
CA ILE A 18 -3.58 33.88 3.13
C ILE A 18 -3.22 35.24 3.72
N TYR A 19 -2.78 36.16 2.87
CA TYR A 19 -2.31 37.49 3.23
C TYR A 19 -3.36 38.59 2.93
N GLU A 20 -3.20 39.74 3.56
CA GLU A 20 -4.10 40.91 3.44
C GLU A 20 -4.09 41.55 2.03
N ASP A 21 -3.02 41.34 1.27
CA ASP A 21 -2.85 41.69 -0.15
C ASP A 21 -3.53 40.70 -1.12
N GLY A 22 -4.20 39.65 -0.61
CA GLY A 22 -4.80 38.57 -1.39
C GLY A 22 -3.82 37.48 -1.85
N ARG A 23 -2.53 37.58 -1.53
CA ARG A 23 -1.53 36.56 -1.84
C ARG A 23 -1.83 35.28 -1.05
N VAL A 24 -1.67 34.13 -1.72
CA VAL A 24 -1.78 32.81 -1.10
C VAL A 24 -0.44 32.09 -1.24
N GLU A 25 0.22 31.85 -0.11
CA GLU A 25 1.44 31.05 -0.02
C GLU A 25 1.06 29.62 0.31
N ARG A 26 1.38 28.66 -0.56
CA ARG A 26 1.19 27.23 -0.29
C ARG A 26 2.49 26.68 0.31
N LEU A 27 2.39 26.05 1.48
CA LEU A 27 3.53 25.66 2.30
C LEU A 27 3.89 24.18 2.20
N LEU A 28 2.95 23.34 1.75
CA LEU A 28 3.14 21.90 1.62
C LEU A 28 2.72 21.40 0.23
N GLY A 29 3.49 20.47 -0.35
CA GLY A 29 3.10 19.69 -1.53
C GLY A 29 3.27 20.37 -2.90
N ASN A 30 4.12 21.39 -3.01
CA ASN A 30 4.34 22.15 -4.26
C ASN A 30 5.61 21.73 -5.03
N ASP A 31 6.22 20.60 -4.68
CA ASP A 31 7.45 20.10 -5.30
C ASP A 31 7.19 19.57 -6.72
N ILE A 32 7.36 20.44 -7.72
CA ILE A 32 7.19 20.08 -9.14
C ILE A 32 8.46 19.38 -9.64
N VAL A 33 8.40 18.04 -9.73
CA VAL A 33 9.34 17.28 -10.56
C VAL A 33 9.21 17.77 -12.01
N PRO A 34 10.28 18.16 -12.72
CA PRO A 34 10.19 18.63 -14.10
C PRO A 34 9.80 17.50 -15.08
N PRO A 35 9.27 17.82 -16.27
CA PRO A 35 9.01 16.82 -17.30
C PRO A 35 10.34 16.30 -17.87
N SER A 36 10.46 14.98 -17.99
CA SER A 36 11.69 14.31 -18.42
C SER A 36 11.42 13.01 -19.17
N LEU A 37 12.45 12.50 -19.86
CA LEU A 37 12.55 11.09 -20.18
C LEU A 37 13.05 10.35 -18.94
N ASP A 38 12.25 9.41 -18.44
CA ASP A 38 12.69 8.39 -17.50
C ASP A 38 13.33 7.25 -18.33
N PRO A 39 14.67 7.08 -18.27
CA PRO A 39 15.38 6.07 -19.05
C PRO A 39 15.17 4.66 -18.51
N GLU A 40 14.66 4.52 -17.28
CA GLU A 40 14.53 3.25 -16.59
C GLU A 40 13.22 2.54 -16.98
N ILE A 41 12.09 3.24 -17.02
CA ILE A 41 10.85 2.73 -17.66
C ILE A 41 10.75 2.98 -19.15
N ASN A 42 11.62 3.80 -19.73
CA ASN A 42 11.51 4.22 -21.13
C ASN A 42 10.14 4.88 -21.42
N VAL A 43 9.70 5.79 -20.53
CA VAL A 43 8.52 6.66 -20.72
C VAL A 43 9.00 8.09 -20.68
N GLN A 44 8.63 8.86 -21.70
CA GLN A 44 8.84 10.29 -21.74
C GLN A 44 7.61 11.02 -21.20
N SER A 45 7.86 12.11 -20.47
CA SER A 45 6.83 13.03 -20.00
C SER A 45 7.07 14.42 -20.58
N LYS A 46 5.98 15.14 -20.90
CA LYS A 46 6.03 16.55 -21.30
C LYS A 46 4.84 17.29 -20.75
N ASP A 47 5.05 18.53 -20.34
CA ASP A 47 3.96 19.42 -19.95
C ASP A 47 3.43 20.16 -21.18
N VAL A 48 2.11 20.30 -21.26
CA VAL A 48 1.42 21.04 -22.31
C VAL A 48 0.45 22.00 -21.65
N VAL A 49 0.68 23.30 -21.83
CA VAL A 49 -0.32 24.34 -21.54
C VAL A 49 -1.40 24.22 -22.61
N TYR A 50 -2.65 24.02 -22.21
CA TYR A 50 -3.80 23.90 -23.10
C TYR A 50 -4.76 25.10 -23.01
N PHE A 51 -4.63 25.92 -21.96
CA PHE A 51 -5.36 27.18 -21.83
C PHE A 51 -4.47 28.23 -21.17
N GLN A 52 -3.96 29.16 -22.00
CA GLN A 52 -2.90 30.10 -21.63
C GLN A 52 -3.35 31.13 -20.58
N GLU A 53 -4.58 31.65 -20.71
CA GLU A 53 -5.09 32.77 -19.89
C GLU A 53 -5.16 32.45 -18.39
N ALA A 54 -5.49 31.21 -18.02
CA ALA A 54 -5.46 30.73 -16.64
C ALA A 54 -4.28 29.78 -16.35
N ASN A 55 -3.26 29.75 -17.23
CA ASN A 55 -2.06 28.91 -17.12
C ASN A 55 -2.36 27.42 -16.87
N LEU A 56 -3.44 26.88 -17.46
CA LEU A 56 -3.82 25.49 -17.25
C LEU A 56 -2.99 24.57 -18.15
N SER A 57 -2.34 23.61 -17.50
CA SER A 57 -1.46 22.64 -18.13
C SER A 57 -1.80 21.21 -17.74
N SER A 58 -1.25 20.25 -18.49
CA SER A 58 -1.32 18.83 -18.15
C SER A 58 -0.05 18.11 -18.57
N ARG A 59 0.41 17.21 -17.71
CA ARG A 59 1.55 16.34 -18.02
C ARG A 59 1.09 15.14 -18.84
N LEU A 60 1.54 15.08 -20.08
CA LEU A 60 1.38 13.90 -20.92
C LEU A 60 2.51 12.91 -20.62
N TYR A 61 2.18 11.63 -20.60
CA TYR A 61 3.12 10.52 -20.44
C TYR A 61 2.99 9.57 -21.63
N LEU A 62 4.11 9.22 -22.27
CA LEU A 62 4.12 8.40 -23.48
C LEU A 62 5.24 7.33 -23.40
N PRO A 63 4.95 6.03 -23.55
CA PRO A 63 5.99 5.02 -23.72
C PRO A 63 6.84 5.35 -24.95
N LYS A 64 8.17 5.24 -24.84
CA LYS A 64 9.11 5.50 -25.92
C LYS A 64 9.37 4.25 -26.79
N SER A 65 9.03 3.06 -26.30
CA SER A 65 8.83 1.87 -27.13
C SER A 65 7.35 1.70 -27.45
N ILE A 66 6.95 2.14 -28.65
CA ILE A 66 5.66 1.86 -29.27
C ILE A 66 5.93 0.89 -30.42
N ASP A 67 5.12 -0.15 -30.56
CA ASP A 67 5.22 -1.06 -31.71
C ASP A 67 4.76 -0.32 -32.98
N PRO A 68 5.46 -0.43 -34.14
CA PRO A 68 5.03 0.22 -35.38
C PRO A 68 3.61 -0.13 -35.84
N SER A 69 3.04 -1.24 -35.36
CA SER A 69 1.64 -1.64 -35.58
C SER A 69 0.65 -0.99 -34.59
N ASP A 70 1.07 -0.64 -33.37
CA ASP A 70 0.25 0.01 -32.33
C ASP A 70 0.18 1.55 -32.52
N GLN A 71 -0.25 2.02 -33.69
CA GLN A 71 -0.27 3.46 -34.03
C GLN A 71 -1.15 4.34 -33.14
N LYS A 72 -2.03 3.77 -32.31
CA LYS A 72 -2.88 4.51 -31.35
C LYS A 72 -2.98 3.74 -30.02
N LEU A 73 -2.59 4.39 -28.93
CA LEU A 73 -2.68 3.84 -27.57
C LEU A 73 -3.99 4.26 -26.88
N PRO A 74 -4.56 3.44 -25.98
CA PRO A 74 -5.68 3.85 -25.12
C PRO A 74 -5.31 5.04 -24.24
N LEU A 75 -6.17 6.07 -24.21
CA LEU A 75 -5.98 7.27 -23.41
C LEU A 75 -6.55 7.10 -22.00
N LEU A 76 -5.75 7.43 -20.98
CA LEU A 76 -6.20 7.65 -19.61
C LEU A 76 -6.10 9.15 -19.28
N VAL A 77 -7.22 9.77 -18.93
CA VAL A 77 -7.25 11.09 -18.30
C VAL A 77 -7.27 10.88 -16.79
N TYR A 78 -6.35 11.50 -16.07
CA TYR A 78 -6.16 11.31 -14.63
C TYR A 78 -6.19 12.65 -13.89
N PHE A 79 -6.91 12.68 -12.77
CA PHE A 79 -7.05 13.83 -11.87
C PHE A 79 -6.55 13.41 -10.49
N HIS A 80 -5.69 14.22 -9.86
CA HIS A 80 -5.04 13.86 -8.59
C HIS A 80 -5.65 14.59 -7.38
N GLU A 81 -6.31 13.84 -6.49
CA GLU A 81 -6.51 14.26 -5.10
C GLU A 81 -6.77 13.04 -4.21
N ALA A 82 -6.27 13.05 -2.98
CA ALA A 82 -6.59 12.06 -1.95
C ALA A 82 -6.65 12.73 -0.58
N LYS A 83 -7.86 12.97 -0.07
CA LYS A 83 -8.11 13.56 1.25
C LYS A 83 -8.32 12.44 2.28
N ILE A 84 -7.22 11.91 2.80
CA ILE A 84 -7.20 10.83 3.81
C ILE A 84 -6.19 11.13 4.92
N ILE A 85 -6.43 10.56 6.09
CA ILE A 85 -5.43 10.39 7.15
C ILE A 85 -4.92 8.95 7.07
N ALA A 86 -3.62 8.75 7.27
CA ALA A 86 -3.00 7.44 7.30
C ALA A 86 -2.34 7.20 8.67
N VAL A 87 -2.67 6.08 9.30
CA VAL A 87 -1.94 5.54 10.45
C VAL A 87 -1.16 4.33 9.94
N SER A 88 0.17 4.38 10.03
CA SER A 88 1.02 3.23 9.75
C SER A 88 1.47 2.63 11.07
N VAL A 89 1.40 1.31 11.18
CA VAL A 89 1.75 0.58 12.41
C VAL A 89 3.16 0.05 12.27
N ASP A 90 4.09 0.55 13.07
CA ASP A 90 5.38 -0.11 13.27
C ASP A 90 5.18 -1.29 14.23
N TYR A 91 4.71 -2.40 13.66
CA TYR A 91 4.52 -3.65 14.37
C TYR A 91 5.86 -4.33 14.63
N ARG A 92 5.95 -5.10 15.73
CA ARG A 92 7.14 -5.90 16.00
C ARG A 92 7.30 -6.99 14.93
N ARG A 93 8.51 -7.09 14.41
CA ARG A 93 8.95 -8.12 13.46
C ARG A 93 9.64 -9.25 14.23
N ALA A 94 9.73 -10.42 13.61
CA ALA A 94 10.66 -11.45 14.07
C ALA A 94 11.88 -11.54 13.11
N PRO A 95 12.91 -12.35 13.42
CA PRO A 95 12.99 -13.41 14.46
C PRO A 95 12.81 -12.97 15.93
N GLU A 96 13.03 -11.70 16.24
CA GLU A 96 12.95 -11.12 17.58
C GLU A 96 11.58 -11.28 18.27
N HIS A 97 10.48 -11.11 17.53
CA HIS A 97 9.10 -11.25 18.04
C HIS A 97 8.22 -12.12 17.13
N PRO A 98 8.23 -13.47 17.31
CA PRO A 98 7.50 -14.39 16.43
C PRO A 98 5.98 -14.20 16.40
N LEU A 99 5.34 -14.77 15.38
CA LEU A 99 3.88 -14.81 15.26
C LEU A 99 3.26 -15.53 16.48
N SER A 100 2.14 -15.08 17.05
CA SER A 100 1.16 -14.10 16.52
C SER A 100 1.50 -12.62 16.68
N THR A 101 2.60 -12.24 17.35
CA THR A 101 2.83 -10.89 17.91
C THR A 101 2.47 -9.74 16.97
N VAL A 102 2.80 -9.83 15.68
CA VAL A 102 2.50 -8.83 14.65
C VAL A 102 1.00 -8.47 14.53
N TYR A 103 0.12 -9.45 14.74
CA TYR A 103 -1.33 -9.28 14.66
C TYR A 103 -1.88 -8.65 15.94
N ASP A 104 -1.26 -8.91 17.08
CA ASP A 104 -1.65 -8.34 18.37
C ASP A 104 -1.19 -6.88 18.49
N ASP A 105 -0.02 -6.52 17.96
CA ASP A 105 0.41 -5.13 17.80
C ASP A 105 -0.51 -4.37 16.83
N SER A 106 -0.83 -4.98 15.69
CA SER A 106 -1.73 -4.40 14.69
C SER A 106 -3.16 -4.20 15.23
N TRP A 107 -3.63 -5.11 16.08
CA TRP A 107 -4.93 -4.98 16.74
C TRP A 107 -4.91 -3.91 17.84
N SER A 108 -3.85 -3.86 18.64
CA SER A 108 -3.62 -2.82 19.65
C SER A 108 -3.60 -1.43 19.02
N ALA A 109 -2.99 -1.27 17.84
CA ALA A 109 -3.03 -0.03 17.08
C ALA A 109 -4.44 0.34 16.58
N LEU A 110 -5.26 -0.64 16.18
CA LEU A 110 -6.66 -0.39 15.80
C LEU A 110 -7.55 -0.06 17.00
N GLN A 111 -7.32 -0.66 18.17
CA GLN A 111 -7.95 -0.29 19.43
C GLN A 111 -7.54 1.13 19.86
N TRP A 112 -6.27 1.50 19.69
CA TRP A 112 -5.79 2.87 19.91
C TRP A 112 -6.47 3.86 18.97
N VAL A 113 -6.56 3.59 17.66
CA VAL A 113 -7.34 4.43 16.72
C VAL A 113 -8.81 4.55 17.17
N ALA A 114 -9.44 3.44 17.60
CA ALA A 114 -10.82 3.45 18.08
C ALA A 114 -11.06 4.30 19.34
N SER A 115 -10.04 4.52 20.18
CA SER A 115 -10.18 5.41 21.35
C SER A 115 -10.49 6.87 20.99
N HIS A 116 -10.20 7.30 19.76
CA HIS A 116 -10.41 8.66 19.27
C HIS A 116 -11.84 8.90 18.72
N VAL A 117 -12.69 7.87 18.64
CA VAL A 117 -14.06 7.93 18.09
C VAL A 117 -14.92 9.05 18.70
N ASN A 118 -14.71 9.35 19.98
CA ASN A 118 -15.47 10.36 20.73
C ASN A 118 -14.78 11.73 20.77
N GLY A 119 -13.72 11.97 19.99
CA GLY A 119 -12.94 13.21 19.98
C GLY A 119 -12.03 13.44 21.20
N ASN A 120 -11.90 12.43 22.07
CA ASN A 120 -11.22 12.52 23.38
C ASN A 120 -10.02 11.56 23.52
N GLY A 121 -9.48 11.02 22.42
CA GLY A 121 -8.29 10.18 22.44
C GLY A 121 -6.98 10.99 22.57
N PRO A 122 -5.82 10.33 22.75
CA PRO A 122 -4.54 11.02 22.94
C PRO A 122 -3.96 11.76 21.72
N GLU A 123 -4.40 11.47 20.49
CA GLU A 123 -3.93 12.11 19.25
C GLU A 123 -4.98 13.11 18.70
N GLU A 124 -4.61 14.39 18.70
CA GLU A 124 -5.46 15.51 18.29
C GLU A 124 -5.90 15.40 16.82
N TRP A 125 -5.02 14.98 15.90
CA TRP A 125 -5.38 14.88 14.48
C TRP A 125 -6.42 13.80 14.20
N LEU A 126 -6.43 12.71 14.99
CA LEU A 126 -7.48 11.69 14.91
C LEU A 126 -8.80 12.23 15.48
N ASN A 127 -8.75 12.91 16.63
CA ASN A 127 -9.94 13.52 17.25
C ASN A 127 -10.63 14.55 16.33
N LEU A 128 -9.85 15.43 15.70
CA LEU A 128 -10.38 16.57 14.94
C LEU A 128 -10.75 16.26 13.48
N HIS A 129 -10.15 15.22 12.88
CA HIS A 129 -10.16 15.08 11.41
C HIS A 129 -10.46 13.65 10.90
N ALA A 130 -10.47 12.61 11.73
CA ALA A 130 -10.72 11.24 11.27
C ALA A 130 -12.22 10.91 11.17
N ASP A 131 -12.64 10.42 10.00
CA ASP A 131 -13.97 9.85 9.81
C ASP A 131 -13.96 8.36 10.17
N PHE A 132 -14.23 8.06 11.43
CA PHE A 132 -14.33 6.68 11.94
C PHE A 132 -15.47 5.89 11.26
N GLY A 133 -16.44 6.57 10.66
CA GLY A 133 -17.44 6.00 9.77
C GLY A 133 -16.94 5.61 8.39
N LYS A 134 -15.66 5.85 8.04
CA LYS A 134 -15.01 5.53 6.75
C LYS A 134 -13.61 4.94 6.90
N VAL A 135 -13.40 4.02 7.85
CA VAL A 135 -12.10 3.35 8.05
C VAL A 135 -11.80 2.32 6.96
N PHE A 136 -10.53 2.20 6.56
CA PHE A 136 -10.01 1.18 5.66
C PHE A 136 -8.70 0.61 6.20
N LEU A 137 -8.41 -0.67 5.96
CA LEU A 137 -7.08 -1.25 6.19
C LEU A 137 -6.33 -1.41 4.87
N ALA A 138 -5.02 -1.22 4.86
CA ALA A 138 -4.19 -1.38 3.68
C ALA A 138 -2.78 -1.84 4.05
N GLY A 139 -2.17 -2.62 3.16
CA GLY A 139 -0.75 -2.96 3.23
C GLY A 139 -0.31 -3.70 1.98
N ASP A 140 0.98 -4.04 1.92
CA ASP A 140 1.54 -4.90 0.91
C ASP A 140 2.30 -6.10 1.49
N SER A 141 2.45 -7.19 0.74
CA SER A 141 3.14 -8.40 1.18
C SER A 141 2.59 -8.92 2.54
N ALA A 142 3.42 -8.97 3.59
CA ALA A 142 3.01 -9.31 4.95
C ALA A 142 2.01 -8.30 5.55
N GLY A 143 2.11 -7.00 5.23
CA GLY A 143 1.13 -5.98 5.66
C GLY A 143 -0.27 -6.20 5.09
N ALA A 144 -0.36 -6.83 3.91
CA ALA A 144 -1.65 -7.26 3.35
C ALA A 144 -2.17 -8.57 3.98
N ASN A 145 -1.28 -9.49 4.38
CA ASN A 145 -1.66 -10.65 5.22
C ASN A 145 -2.24 -10.16 6.57
N ILE A 146 -1.56 -9.22 7.23
CA ILE A 146 -2.04 -8.54 8.46
C ILE A 146 -3.39 -7.85 8.21
N SER A 147 -3.53 -7.06 7.14
CA SER A 147 -4.79 -6.37 6.80
C SER A 147 -5.97 -7.34 6.57
N HIS A 148 -5.70 -8.56 6.11
CA HIS A 148 -6.71 -9.62 6.00
C HIS A 148 -7.16 -10.11 7.38
N HIS A 149 -6.22 -10.51 8.23
CA HIS A 149 -6.51 -11.04 9.57
C HIS A 149 -7.10 -10.00 10.51
N MET A 150 -6.69 -8.74 10.42
CA MET A 150 -7.33 -7.64 11.17
C MET A 150 -8.79 -7.41 10.75
N ALA A 151 -9.14 -7.66 9.48
CA ALA A 151 -10.52 -7.57 9.01
C ALA A 151 -11.37 -8.82 9.29
N LEU A 152 -10.75 -9.97 9.58
CA LEU A 152 -11.41 -11.13 10.20
C LEU A 152 -11.63 -10.89 11.70
N ARG A 153 -10.59 -10.47 12.42
CA ARG A 153 -10.64 -10.14 13.87
C ARG A 153 -11.68 -9.06 14.18
N TYR A 154 -11.79 -8.05 13.32
CA TYR A 154 -12.85 -7.03 13.39
C TYR A 154 -14.27 -7.60 13.15
N ASP A 155 -14.45 -8.77 12.49
CA ASP A 155 -15.77 -9.40 12.47
C ASP A 155 -16.15 -10.07 13.80
N GLU A 156 -15.16 -10.51 14.57
CA GLU A 156 -15.37 -11.29 15.80
C GLU A 156 -15.42 -10.42 17.05
N GLU A 157 -14.43 -9.55 17.26
CA GLU A 157 -14.36 -8.67 18.43
C GLU A 157 -15.20 -7.39 18.25
N LYS A 158 -15.29 -6.88 17.01
CA LYS A 158 -15.76 -5.51 16.65
C LYS A 158 -14.93 -4.40 17.31
N LEU A 159 -15.08 -3.17 16.81
CA LEU A 159 -14.58 -1.97 17.48
C LEU A 159 -15.70 -0.91 17.46
N SER A 160 -16.18 -0.51 18.63
CA SER A 160 -17.34 0.39 18.77
C SER A 160 -17.11 1.74 18.08
N GLY A 161 -18.03 2.15 17.23
CA GLY A 161 -17.98 3.42 16.48
C GLY A 161 -17.03 3.44 15.27
N ILE A 162 -16.13 2.46 15.13
CA ILE A 162 -15.42 2.21 13.88
C ILE A 162 -16.37 1.55 12.89
N ILE A 163 -16.34 1.98 11.62
CA ILE A 163 -16.99 1.28 10.51
C ILE A 163 -15.95 0.98 9.43
N LEU A 164 -15.46 -0.27 9.42
CA LEU A 164 -14.51 -0.75 8.42
C LEU A 164 -15.20 -0.91 7.04
N LYS A 165 -15.00 0.06 6.14
CA LYS A 165 -15.59 0.08 4.79
C LYS A 165 -14.90 -0.85 3.80
N GLY A 166 -13.64 -1.19 4.02
CA GLY A 166 -12.96 -2.15 3.15
C GLY A 166 -11.48 -2.34 3.46
N ILE A 167 -10.86 -3.27 2.75
CA ILE A 167 -9.42 -3.51 2.81
C ILE A 167 -8.76 -3.50 1.42
N VAL A 168 -7.51 -3.05 1.37
CA VAL A 168 -6.67 -3.00 0.16
C VAL A 168 -5.48 -3.93 0.34
N LEU A 169 -5.45 -5.00 -0.46
CA LEU A 169 -4.44 -6.07 -0.37
C LEU A 169 -3.53 -6.01 -1.59
N ILE A 170 -2.27 -5.59 -1.39
CA ILE A 170 -1.29 -5.39 -2.46
C ILE A 170 -0.25 -6.52 -2.40
N HIS A 171 -0.22 -7.42 -3.39
CA HIS A 171 0.64 -8.62 -3.36
C HIS A 171 0.57 -9.42 -2.02
N PRO A 172 -0.62 -9.71 -1.45
CA PRO A 172 -0.71 -10.36 -0.15
C PRO A 172 0.09 -11.65 -0.06
N TYR A 173 0.93 -11.73 0.97
CA TYR A 173 1.76 -12.89 1.24
C TYR A 173 0.90 -14.00 1.87
N PHE A 174 0.42 -14.89 1.01
CA PHE A 174 -0.20 -16.17 1.38
C PHE A 174 0.58 -17.30 0.74
N TRP A 175 0.66 -18.43 1.43
CA TRP A 175 1.36 -19.64 0.99
C TRP A 175 0.46 -20.86 1.23
N GLY A 176 1.03 -22.06 1.21
CA GLY A 176 0.33 -23.32 1.43
C GLY A 176 1.24 -24.48 1.05
N LYS A 177 0.97 -25.65 1.62
CA LYS A 177 1.77 -26.87 1.40
C LYS A 177 1.87 -27.23 -0.08
N GLU A 178 0.73 -27.25 -0.77
CA GLU A 178 0.64 -27.60 -2.19
C GLU A 178 0.86 -26.37 -3.10
N PRO A 179 1.68 -26.49 -4.18
CA PRO A 179 2.02 -25.38 -5.07
C PRO A 179 0.86 -24.95 -5.98
N VAL A 180 0.48 -23.67 -5.97
CA VAL A 180 -0.63 -23.15 -6.78
C VAL A 180 -0.13 -22.42 -8.03
N GLY A 181 -0.23 -23.09 -9.18
CA GLY A 181 -0.05 -22.50 -10.50
C GLY A 181 1.40 -22.16 -10.85
N ASP A 182 1.80 -20.90 -10.61
CA ASP A 182 3.12 -20.32 -11.00
C ASP A 182 4.13 -20.31 -9.83
N GLU A 183 3.73 -20.82 -8.67
CA GLU A 183 4.62 -21.01 -7.53
C GLU A 183 5.73 -22.03 -7.84
N PRO A 184 6.90 -21.91 -7.17
CA PRO A 184 7.93 -22.95 -7.21
C PRO A 184 7.36 -24.34 -6.90
N LYS A 185 7.65 -25.30 -7.79
CA LYS A 185 7.35 -26.73 -7.65
C LYS A 185 8.59 -27.55 -7.30
N ASP A 186 9.77 -26.95 -7.43
CA ASP A 186 11.04 -27.56 -7.04
C ASP A 186 11.12 -27.71 -5.50
N PRO A 187 11.39 -28.92 -4.98
CA PRO A 187 11.41 -29.15 -3.53
C PRO A 187 12.48 -28.36 -2.77
N GLU A 188 13.65 -28.08 -3.37
CA GLU A 188 14.74 -27.36 -2.70
C GLU A 188 14.42 -25.86 -2.59
N ILE A 189 13.78 -25.29 -3.63
CA ILE A 189 13.30 -23.91 -3.61
C ILE A 189 12.10 -23.77 -2.65
N ARG A 190 11.15 -24.72 -2.65
CA ARG A 190 10.01 -24.71 -1.71
C ARG A 190 10.47 -24.81 -0.26
N SER A 191 11.34 -25.79 0.05
CA SER A 191 11.86 -26.03 1.41
C SER A 191 12.43 -24.77 2.08
N LYS A 192 13.07 -23.86 1.32
CA LYS A 192 13.60 -22.59 1.83
C LYS A 192 12.51 -21.58 2.20
N ILE A 193 11.38 -21.59 1.50
CA ILE A 193 10.19 -20.76 1.79
C ILE A 193 9.38 -21.39 2.93
N ASP A 194 9.25 -22.72 2.92
CA ASP A 194 8.57 -23.50 3.94
C ASP A 194 9.26 -23.38 5.31
N ALA A 195 10.59 -23.51 5.34
CA ALA A 195 11.40 -23.29 6.54
C ALA A 195 11.32 -21.85 7.05
N MET A 196 11.17 -20.86 6.16
CA MET A 196 10.91 -19.48 6.57
C MET A 196 9.56 -19.36 7.29
N TRP A 197 8.49 -20.01 6.81
CA TRP A 197 7.20 -20.03 7.52
C TRP A 197 7.31 -20.65 8.93
N LEU A 198 7.98 -21.81 9.03
CA LEU A 198 8.19 -22.50 10.29
C LEU A 198 9.06 -21.69 11.28
N PHE A 199 9.98 -20.88 10.77
CA PHE A 199 10.82 -19.98 11.56
C PHE A 199 10.08 -18.70 12.02
N VAL A 200 9.21 -18.13 11.18
CA VAL A 200 8.41 -16.94 11.55
C VAL A 200 7.27 -17.28 12.52
N SER A 201 6.77 -18.52 12.47
CA SER A 201 5.64 -19.02 13.26
C SER A 201 5.98 -20.36 13.94
N PRO A 202 6.79 -20.35 15.03
CA PRO A 202 7.23 -21.58 15.69
C PRO A 202 6.09 -22.37 16.36
N THR A 203 4.91 -21.78 16.50
CA THR A 203 3.68 -22.38 17.04
C THR A 203 2.68 -22.81 15.96
N THR A 204 3.06 -22.74 14.68
CA THR A 204 2.15 -23.01 13.56
C THR A 204 1.66 -24.46 13.50
N SER A 205 0.43 -24.63 13.02
CA SER A 205 -0.15 -25.92 12.64
C SER A 205 0.45 -26.52 11.36
N GLY A 206 1.24 -25.75 10.59
CA GLY A 206 1.99 -26.22 9.43
C GLY A 206 1.95 -25.24 8.26
N LEU A 207 2.21 -25.72 7.04
CA LEU A 207 2.22 -24.87 5.85
C LEU A 207 0.81 -24.46 5.39
N ASP A 208 -0.24 -25.18 5.80
CA ASP A 208 -1.65 -24.87 5.53
C ASP A 208 -2.35 -24.21 6.74
N ASP A 209 -1.57 -23.62 7.64
CA ASP A 209 -2.09 -22.86 8.78
C ASP A 209 -2.95 -21.68 8.31
N PRO A 210 -4.14 -21.42 8.90
CA PRO A 210 -5.02 -20.32 8.54
C PRO A 210 -4.33 -18.94 8.44
N LEU A 211 -3.28 -18.70 9.23
CA LEU A 211 -2.52 -17.44 9.22
C LEU A 211 -1.79 -17.22 7.88
N ILE A 212 -1.29 -18.28 7.25
CA ILE A 212 -0.56 -18.20 5.96
C ILE A 212 -1.36 -18.70 4.76
N ASN A 213 -2.27 -19.65 4.95
CA ASN A 213 -3.13 -20.20 3.92
C ASN A 213 -4.62 -20.04 4.28
N PRO A 214 -5.22 -18.84 4.08
CA PRO A 214 -6.62 -18.59 4.45
C PRO A 214 -7.65 -19.48 3.76
N ALA A 215 -7.28 -20.28 2.76
CA ALA A 215 -8.16 -21.29 2.17
C ALA A 215 -8.60 -22.37 3.19
N PHE A 216 -7.83 -22.55 4.26
CA PHE A 216 -8.14 -23.45 5.37
C PHE A 216 -8.74 -22.74 6.59
N ASP A 217 -8.97 -21.43 6.53
CA ASP A 217 -9.66 -20.70 7.61
C ASP A 217 -11.19 -20.88 7.49
N PRO A 218 -11.89 -21.53 8.43
CA PRO A 218 -13.35 -21.60 8.43
C PRO A 218 -14.01 -20.21 8.56
N LYS A 219 -13.27 -19.19 9.00
CA LYS A 219 -13.71 -17.80 9.07
C LYS A 219 -13.52 -17.04 7.76
N LEU A 220 -12.98 -17.65 6.69
CA LEU A 220 -12.69 -16.96 5.43
C LEU A 220 -13.90 -16.18 4.88
N ALA A 221 -15.12 -16.71 4.99
CA ALA A 221 -16.33 -16.02 4.56
C ALA A 221 -16.74 -14.80 5.41
N ARG A 222 -16.11 -14.59 6.58
CA ARG A 222 -16.45 -13.61 7.63
C ARG A 222 -15.49 -12.41 7.69
N LEU A 223 -15.18 -11.78 6.57
CA LEU A 223 -14.57 -10.44 6.62
C LEU A 223 -15.59 -9.42 7.11
N GLY A 224 -15.26 -8.69 8.17
CA GLY A 224 -16.11 -7.65 8.77
C GLY A 224 -16.11 -6.33 7.98
N CYS A 225 -15.61 -6.32 6.73
CA CYS A 225 -15.51 -5.15 5.87
C CYS A 225 -16.42 -5.30 4.64
N SER A 226 -16.98 -4.19 4.12
CA SER A 226 -17.97 -4.30 3.03
C SER A 226 -17.38 -4.42 1.62
N ARG A 227 -16.06 -4.20 1.45
CA ARG A 227 -15.37 -4.18 0.16
C ARG A 227 -13.94 -4.69 0.28
N VAL A 228 -13.47 -5.44 -0.72
CA VAL A 228 -12.06 -5.82 -0.84
C VAL A 228 -11.51 -5.43 -2.19
N LEU A 229 -10.37 -4.74 -2.19
CA LEU A 229 -9.56 -4.43 -3.36
C LEU A 229 -8.31 -5.30 -3.32
N VAL A 230 -8.08 -6.11 -4.35
CA VAL A 230 -6.83 -6.89 -4.51
C VAL A 230 -6.04 -6.34 -5.68
N ILE A 231 -4.77 -6.03 -5.46
CA ILE A 231 -3.82 -5.57 -6.48
C ILE A 231 -2.72 -6.62 -6.62
N VAL A 232 -2.54 -7.16 -7.83
CA VAL A 232 -1.59 -8.25 -8.10
C VAL A 232 -0.84 -8.05 -9.42
N ALA A 233 0.42 -8.46 -9.47
CA ALA A 233 1.25 -8.39 -10.67
C ALA A 233 1.01 -9.61 -11.57
N GLU A 234 1.15 -9.45 -12.87
CA GLU A 234 1.13 -10.59 -13.79
C GLU A 234 2.34 -11.53 -13.59
N LYS A 235 3.50 -10.99 -13.19
CA LYS A 235 4.72 -11.74 -12.86
C LYS A 235 4.94 -11.90 -11.35
N ASP A 236 3.84 -11.94 -10.60
CA ASP A 236 3.81 -12.37 -9.21
C ASP A 236 3.62 -13.90 -9.18
N ILE A 237 4.39 -14.60 -8.34
CA ILE A 237 4.31 -16.07 -8.22
C ILE A 237 3.09 -16.49 -7.39
N LEU A 238 2.72 -15.72 -6.37
CA LEU A 238 1.58 -16.00 -5.49
C LEU A 238 0.23 -15.67 -6.16
N LYS A 239 0.27 -14.97 -7.31
CA LYS A 239 -0.86 -14.57 -8.16
C LYS A 239 -1.98 -15.62 -8.25
N ASN A 240 -1.62 -16.88 -8.50
CA ASN A 240 -2.62 -17.92 -8.76
C ASN A 240 -3.26 -18.43 -7.45
N ARG A 241 -2.55 -18.38 -6.32
CA ARG A 241 -3.13 -18.57 -4.98
C ARG A 241 -4.11 -17.45 -4.62
N LEU A 242 -3.80 -16.21 -5.00
CA LEU A 242 -4.72 -15.08 -4.79
C LEU A 242 -6.00 -15.20 -5.64
N VAL A 243 -5.88 -15.70 -6.87
CA VAL A 243 -7.05 -16.02 -7.72
C VAL A 243 -7.85 -17.20 -7.16
N LEU A 244 -7.19 -18.23 -6.60
CA LEU A 244 -7.86 -19.33 -5.92
C LEU A 244 -8.68 -18.86 -4.71
N LEU A 245 -8.07 -18.06 -3.81
CA LEU A 245 -8.73 -17.47 -2.64
C LEU A 245 -9.91 -16.56 -3.02
N TRP A 246 -9.80 -15.83 -4.13
CA TRP A 246 -10.90 -15.02 -4.67
C TRP A 246 -12.04 -15.88 -5.22
N ASN A 247 -11.72 -16.95 -5.95
CA ASN A 247 -12.72 -17.88 -6.48
C ASN A 247 -13.51 -18.56 -5.36
N LEU A 248 -12.85 -19.03 -4.31
CA LEU A 248 -13.50 -19.64 -3.14
C LEU A 248 -14.59 -18.72 -2.55
N LYS A 249 -14.24 -17.45 -2.25
CA LYS A 249 -15.20 -16.47 -1.71
C LYS A 249 -16.34 -16.08 -2.66
N ARG A 250 -16.21 -16.33 -3.98
CA ARG A 250 -17.31 -16.12 -4.94
C ARG A 250 -18.27 -17.30 -4.98
N VAL A 251 -17.82 -18.51 -4.67
CA VAL A 251 -18.72 -19.66 -4.47
C VAL A 251 -19.62 -19.43 -3.24
N ASP A 252 -19.09 -18.78 -2.19
CA ASP A 252 -19.86 -18.32 -1.01
C ASP A 252 -20.85 -17.15 -1.30
N GLY A 253 -21.07 -16.78 -2.57
CA GLY A 253 -22.08 -15.80 -2.98
C GLY A 253 -21.77 -14.32 -2.64
N LYS A 254 -20.56 -13.99 -2.19
CA LYS A 254 -20.18 -12.63 -1.76
C LYS A 254 -19.36 -11.88 -2.81
N ASP A 255 -20.02 -11.18 -3.72
CA ASP A 255 -19.43 -10.29 -4.76
C ASP A 255 -18.74 -9.00 -4.19
N MET A 256 -18.24 -9.05 -2.95
CA MET A 256 -17.56 -7.96 -2.24
C MET A 256 -16.15 -7.64 -2.76
N TRP A 257 -15.57 -8.50 -3.61
CA TRP A 257 -14.15 -8.47 -3.99
C TRP A 257 -13.92 -8.00 -5.43
N LYS A 258 -13.28 -6.83 -5.60
CA LYS A 258 -12.84 -6.31 -6.91
C LYS A 258 -11.34 -6.50 -7.08
N SER A 259 -10.94 -7.32 -8.06
CA SER A 259 -9.54 -7.61 -8.38
C SER A 259 -9.02 -6.73 -9.53
N TRP A 260 -7.81 -6.18 -9.37
CA TRP A 260 -7.10 -5.42 -10.40
C TRP A 260 -5.77 -6.12 -10.73
N ARG A 261 -5.66 -6.63 -11.96
CA ARG A 261 -4.49 -7.40 -12.44
C ARG A 261 -3.57 -6.52 -13.27
N LEU A 262 -2.40 -6.19 -12.72
CA LEU A 262 -1.42 -5.31 -13.38
C LEU A 262 -0.54 -6.10 -14.36
N ARG A 263 -0.90 -6.03 -15.65
CA ARG A 263 -0.17 -6.67 -16.77
C ARG A 263 1.29 -6.22 -16.87
N LYS A 264 2.14 -7.12 -17.37
CA LYS A 264 3.59 -7.02 -17.65
C LYS A 264 4.52 -6.64 -16.46
N LYS A 265 3.99 -6.25 -15.30
CA LYS A 265 4.73 -5.89 -14.07
C LYS A 265 5.08 -7.07 -13.15
N ASN A 266 6.11 -6.88 -12.33
CA ASN A 266 6.58 -7.73 -11.22
C ASN A 266 6.16 -7.10 -9.87
N MET A 267 6.04 -7.86 -8.78
CA MET A 267 5.79 -7.34 -7.40
C MET A 267 6.79 -6.23 -7.01
N CYS A 268 8.09 -6.50 -7.11
CA CYS A 268 9.17 -5.53 -6.87
C CYS A 268 9.30 -4.45 -7.98
N SER A 269 8.26 -4.24 -8.78
CA SER A 269 8.06 -3.10 -9.68
C SER A 269 6.68 -2.45 -9.50
N ILE A 270 6.00 -2.76 -8.39
CA ILE A 270 4.74 -2.18 -7.94
C ILE A 270 4.88 -1.65 -6.51
N CYS A 271 5.36 -2.43 -5.53
CA CYS A 271 5.51 -1.95 -4.14
C CYS A 271 6.34 -0.65 -4.07
N SER A 272 7.51 -0.65 -4.70
CA SER A 272 8.36 0.53 -4.80
C SER A 272 7.87 1.57 -5.82
N ASN A 273 6.93 1.21 -6.69
CA ASN A 273 6.36 2.04 -7.77
C ASN A 273 5.04 2.72 -7.39
N LEU A 274 4.52 2.39 -6.20
CA LEU A 274 3.43 3.09 -5.56
C LEU A 274 3.98 4.39 -4.98
N PRO A 275 3.27 5.53 -5.12
CA PRO A 275 3.68 6.79 -4.54
C PRO A 275 3.40 6.83 -3.02
N VAL A 276 4.05 5.94 -2.26
CA VAL A 276 4.02 5.89 -0.79
C VAL A 276 5.43 5.59 -0.27
N ARG A 277 6.30 6.60 -0.31
CA ARG A 277 7.61 6.53 0.33
C ARG A 277 7.48 7.08 1.75
N MET A 278 6.94 6.27 2.65
CA MET A 278 7.13 6.50 4.08
C MET A 278 8.60 6.24 4.40
N LEU A 279 9.34 7.29 4.72
CA LEU A 279 10.63 7.19 5.38
C LEU A 279 10.52 7.90 6.72
N TRP A 280 10.67 7.13 7.77
CA TRP A 280 10.85 7.65 9.11
C TRP A 280 12.13 8.48 9.16
N PRO A 281 12.11 9.69 9.72
CA PRO A 281 13.32 10.36 10.15
C PRO A 281 13.49 10.14 11.65
N CYS A 282 14.65 9.63 12.06
CA CYS A 282 15.10 9.77 13.46
C CYS A 282 15.33 11.27 13.73
N SER A 283 14.26 11.95 14.12
CA SER A 283 14.04 13.41 14.12
C SER A 283 14.05 14.09 12.73
N LYS A 284 13.03 14.91 12.48
CA LYS A 284 12.80 15.83 11.33
C LYS A 284 12.26 15.23 10.01
N VAL A 285 10.93 15.28 9.89
CA VAL A 285 10.06 15.23 8.68
C VAL A 285 10.76 15.04 7.32
N PHE A 286 10.52 13.89 6.65
CA PHE A 286 10.76 13.75 5.20
C PHE A 286 9.72 12.86 4.50
N LEU A 287 8.90 13.48 3.65
CA LEU A 287 7.99 12.85 2.68
C LEU A 287 8.64 12.94 1.29
N LEU A 288 8.79 11.84 0.53
CA LEU A 288 9.27 11.99 -0.87
C LEU A 288 8.94 10.83 -1.84
N ILE A 289 7.72 10.86 -2.38
CA ILE A 289 7.25 10.02 -3.51
C ILE A 289 8.21 10.08 -4.72
N SER A 290 8.61 8.93 -5.28
CA SER A 290 8.88 8.65 -6.72
C SER A 290 9.72 7.36 -6.90
N MET A 291 9.59 6.66 -8.04
CA MET A 291 10.40 5.47 -8.41
C MET A 291 10.21 5.03 -9.87
N LYS A 292 11.32 4.58 -10.49
CA LYS A 292 11.57 3.43 -11.41
C LYS A 292 13.05 3.50 -11.79
N LYS A 293 13.90 2.46 -11.87
CA LYS A 293 13.92 0.98 -11.88
C LYS A 293 14.19 0.25 -13.23
N SER A 294 15.47 0.18 -13.64
CA SER A 294 16.04 -0.62 -14.73
C SER A 294 17.53 -0.27 -14.98
N LYS A 295 18.54 -1.15 -15.16
CA LYS A 295 18.84 -2.60 -15.01
C LYS A 295 20.41 -2.66 -15.06
N THR A 296 21.19 -3.75 -14.99
CA THR A 296 21.04 -5.22 -14.86
C THR A 296 22.40 -5.73 -14.37
N PHE A 297 22.50 -6.71 -13.45
CA PHE A 297 23.66 -7.61 -13.32
C PHE A 297 23.37 -8.76 -12.33
N ILE A 298 24.10 -9.87 -12.45
CA ILE A 298 24.30 -10.97 -11.47
C ILE A 298 23.08 -11.85 -11.10
N LEU A 299 23.23 -13.16 -11.36
CA LEU A 299 22.53 -14.22 -10.62
C LEU A 299 23.02 -14.21 -9.16
N GLY A 300 22.14 -13.94 -8.18
CA GLY A 300 22.51 -14.09 -6.77
C GLY A 300 21.59 -13.40 -5.74
N TRP A 301 20.91 -12.31 -6.12
CA TRP A 301 20.18 -11.47 -5.15
C TRP A 301 18.66 -11.70 -5.08
N ALA A 302 18.15 -12.74 -5.75
CA ALA A 302 16.73 -13.11 -5.72
C ALA A 302 16.25 -13.64 -4.34
N MET A 303 17.16 -14.07 -3.47
CA MET A 303 16.85 -14.48 -2.08
C MET A 303 16.78 -13.30 -1.10
N VAL A 304 17.39 -12.16 -1.39
CA VAL A 304 17.68 -11.14 -0.36
C VAL A 304 16.52 -10.16 -0.14
N CYS A 305 15.65 -9.95 -1.14
CA CYS A 305 14.41 -9.17 -0.96
C CYS A 305 13.33 -9.89 -0.11
N LEU A 306 13.57 -11.13 0.33
CA LEU A 306 12.79 -11.80 1.38
C LEU A 306 13.51 -11.79 2.75
N LEU A 307 14.80 -11.44 2.82
CA LEU A 307 15.54 -11.29 4.08
C LEU A 307 15.49 -9.85 4.65
N VAL A 308 15.66 -8.82 3.82
CA VAL A 308 15.94 -7.45 4.29
C VAL A 308 14.73 -6.71 4.90
N LEU A 309 13.51 -7.26 4.78
CA LEU A 309 12.35 -6.81 5.56
C LEU A 309 12.06 -7.67 6.80
N TRP A 310 12.92 -8.64 7.13
CA TRP A 310 12.73 -9.56 8.26
C TRP A 310 14.02 -9.93 9.02
N ILE A 311 15.16 -9.30 8.72
CA ILE A 311 16.35 -9.27 9.58
C ILE A 311 16.87 -7.83 9.57
N GLY A 312 17.20 -7.29 10.75
CA GLY A 312 17.83 -5.97 10.87
C GLY A 312 19.29 -6.00 10.41
N VAL A 313 19.65 -5.08 9.52
CA VAL A 313 21.04 -4.72 9.22
C VAL A 313 21.13 -3.19 9.28
N TYR A 314 22.17 -2.69 9.96
CA TYR A 314 22.42 -1.27 10.24
C TYR A 314 22.65 -0.43 8.97
#